data_AF-A0A484HR88-F1
#
_entry.id   AF-A0A484HR88-F1
#
_cell.length_a   1.000
_cell.length_b   1.000
_cell.length_c   1.000
_cell.angle_alpha   90.00
_cell.angle_beta   90.00
_cell.angle_gamma   90.00
#
_symmetry.space_group_name_H-M   'P 1'
#
loop_
_entity.id
_entity.type
_entity.pdbx_description
1 polymer ?
#
loop_
_entity_poly.entity_id
_entity_poly.type
_entity_poly.pdbx_seq_one_letter_code
_entity_poly.pdbx_strand_id
1 'polypeptide(L)'
;MMKNPPDDFRFVEYSTLWSYTASPAHKKNLQVDVFAQAGDDGYCLIGEVKNRKKKFTLTEAKAFFAKASEVKKLENISKTLLFVFSASGFYKTAIDFFVANSMAWSADKRFLE
;
A
#
# COMPACT_ATOMS: atom_id res chain seq x y z
N MET A 1 -12.57 3.62 7.55
CA MET A 1 -12.91 4.26 6.27
C MET A 1 -11.61 4.67 5.62
N MET A 2 -11.38 4.25 4.38
CA MET A 2 -10.20 4.64 3.60
C MET A 2 -10.28 6.12 3.23
N LYS A 3 -9.12 6.79 3.23
CA LYS A 3 -8.97 8.19 2.85
C LYS A 3 -8.10 8.28 1.60
N ASN A 4 -8.39 9.27 0.76
CA ASN A 4 -7.68 9.55 -0.49
C ASN A 4 -7.59 8.36 -1.50
N PRO A 5 -8.65 7.54 -1.68
CA PRO A 5 -8.68 6.70 -2.87
C PRO A 5 -8.89 7.56 -4.12
N PRO A 6 -8.46 7.08 -5.30
CA PRO A 6 -8.90 7.62 -6.58
C PRO A 6 -10.43 7.64 -6.68
N ASP A 7 -10.99 8.63 -7.37
CA ASP A 7 -12.45 8.82 -7.49
C ASP A 7 -13.14 7.64 -8.22
N ASP A 8 -12.43 6.99 -9.13
CA ASP A 8 -12.89 5.82 -9.88
C ASP A 8 -12.51 4.49 -9.21
N PHE A 9 -11.92 4.51 -8.01
CA PHE A 9 -11.53 3.31 -7.31
C PHE A 9 -12.74 2.46 -6.91
N ARG A 10 -12.71 1.18 -7.27
CA ARG A 10 -13.65 0.15 -6.82
C ARG A 10 -12.88 -1.11 -6.49
N PHE A 11 -13.31 -1.79 -5.43
CA PHE A 11 -12.84 -3.15 -5.19
C PHE A 11 -13.34 -4.04 -6.34
N VAL A 12 -12.47 -4.95 -6.77
CA VAL A 12 -12.74 -5.94 -7.80
C VAL A 12 -12.41 -7.33 -7.27
N GLU A 13 -12.68 -8.35 -8.07
CA GLU A 13 -12.12 -9.67 -7.79
C GLU A 13 -10.60 -9.62 -8.03
N TYR A 14 -9.85 -10.15 -7.06
CA TYR A 14 -8.39 -10.18 -7.09
C TYR A 14 -7.93 -11.62 -7.33
N SER A 15 -7.07 -11.82 -8.33
CA SER A 15 -6.57 -13.16 -8.68
C SER A 15 -5.60 -13.72 -7.65
N THR A 16 -4.92 -12.84 -6.91
CA THR A 16 -3.87 -13.19 -5.94
C THR A 16 -3.92 -12.21 -4.77
N LEU A 17 -3.75 -12.71 -3.53
CA LEU A 17 -3.53 -11.90 -2.33
C LEU A 17 -2.33 -12.46 -1.55
N TRP A 18 -1.16 -11.82 -1.64
CA TRP A 18 0.07 -12.30 -0.98
C TRP A 18 0.70 -11.23 -0.07
N SER A 19 1.41 -11.67 0.98
CA SER A 19 2.56 -10.91 1.49
C SER A 19 3.69 -11.16 0.49
N TYR A 20 3.98 -10.17 -0.36
CA TYR A 20 4.97 -10.35 -1.41
C TYR A 20 6.37 -10.20 -0.85
N THR A 21 7.20 -11.25 -0.99
CA THR A 21 8.64 -11.22 -0.75
C THR A 21 9.32 -11.56 -2.08
N ALA A 22 10.07 -10.63 -2.67
CA ALA A 22 10.74 -10.89 -3.93
C ALA A 22 11.71 -12.09 -3.83
N SER A 23 11.79 -12.88 -4.90
CA SER A 23 12.75 -13.99 -5.00
C SER A 23 14.20 -13.49 -4.77
N PRO A 24 15.04 -14.23 -4.00
CA PRO A 24 16.41 -13.84 -3.68
C PRO A 24 17.30 -13.50 -4.90
N ALA A 25 16.92 -13.99 -6.09
CA ALA A 25 17.62 -13.75 -7.34
C ALA A 25 17.44 -12.32 -7.90
N HIS A 26 16.45 -11.53 -7.43
CA HIS A 26 16.13 -10.22 -8.03
C HIS A 26 16.35 -9.02 -7.08
N LYS A 27 16.29 -9.19 -5.76
CA LYS A 27 16.77 -8.25 -4.73
C LYS A 27 16.46 -8.83 -3.34
N LYS A 28 17.44 -8.80 -2.43
CA LYS A 28 17.38 -9.57 -1.17
C LYS A 28 16.28 -9.19 -0.17
N ASN A 29 15.54 -8.08 -0.31
CA ASN A 29 14.62 -7.59 0.74
C ASN A 29 13.46 -6.70 0.23
N LEU A 30 12.83 -7.01 -0.91
CA LEU A 30 11.60 -6.30 -1.30
C LEU A 30 10.39 -7.02 -0.70
N GLN A 31 9.85 -6.47 0.39
CA GLN A 31 8.64 -7.00 1.05
C GLN A 31 7.55 -5.93 1.23
N VAL A 32 6.33 -6.28 0.82
CA VAL A 32 5.10 -5.52 1.10
C VAL A 32 4.09 -6.44 1.80
N ASP A 33 3.31 -5.87 2.71
CA ASP A 33 2.41 -6.65 3.58
C ASP A 33 1.20 -7.17 2.80
N VAL A 34 0.75 -6.41 1.78
CA VAL A 34 -0.34 -6.77 0.89
C VAL A 34 0.07 -6.51 -0.55
N PHE A 35 -0.10 -7.50 -1.40
CA PHE A 35 -0.18 -7.35 -2.84
C PHE A 35 -1.42 -8.07 -3.34
N ALA A 36 -2.34 -7.33 -3.97
CA ALA A 36 -3.54 -7.87 -4.58
C ALA A 36 -3.56 -7.55 -6.08
N GLN A 37 -3.49 -8.56 -6.94
CA GLN A 37 -3.50 -8.36 -8.38
C GLN A 37 -4.93 -8.32 -8.92
N ALA A 38 -5.25 -7.26 -9.65
CA ALA A 38 -6.53 -7.10 -10.34
C ALA A 38 -6.41 -7.53 -11.82
N GLY A 39 -7.55 -7.80 -12.46
CA GLY A 39 -7.63 -7.88 -13.92
C GLY A 39 -7.42 -6.51 -14.60
N ASP A 40 -7.46 -6.50 -15.93
CA ASP A 40 -6.95 -5.40 -16.78
C ASP A 40 -7.53 -4.00 -16.47
N ASP A 41 -8.79 -3.91 -16.06
CA ASP A 41 -9.46 -2.63 -15.78
C ASP A 41 -9.44 -2.22 -14.29
N GLY A 42 -8.94 -3.10 -13.42
CA GLY A 42 -8.99 -2.93 -11.98
C GLY A 42 -7.74 -2.29 -11.38
N TYR A 43 -7.87 -1.76 -10.17
CA TYR A 43 -6.72 -1.29 -9.39
C TYR A 43 -6.06 -2.46 -8.66
N CYS A 44 -4.82 -2.81 -9.02
CA CYS A 44 -4.00 -3.65 -8.14
C CYS A 44 -3.77 -2.93 -6.80
N LEU A 45 -3.76 -3.66 -5.69
CA LEU A 45 -3.49 -3.10 -4.37
C LEU A 45 -2.06 -3.42 -3.96
N ILE A 46 -1.33 -2.42 -3.49
CA ILE A 46 -0.07 -2.61 -2.77
C ILE A 46 -0.22 -1.94 -1.42
N GLY A 47 0.00 -2.70 -0.35
CA GLY A 47 -0.34 -2.27 1.01
C GLY A 47 0.76 -2.47 2.05
N GLU A 48 0.76 -1.60 3.06
CA GLU A 48 1.56 -1.73 4.28
C GLU A 48 0.67 -1.58 5.53
N VAL A 49 0.83 -2.48 6.49
CA VAL A 49 -0.02 -2.65 7.67
C VAL A 49 0.82 -2.49 8.93
N LYS A 50 0.50 -1.49 9.75
CA LYS A 50 1.14 -1.29 11.06
C LYS A 50 0.14 -1.43 12.20
N ASN A 51 0.14 -2.60 12.83
CA ASN A 51 -0.59 -2.87 14.07
C ASN A 51 0.32 -2.71 15.29
N ARG A 52 0.59 -1.46 15.70
CA ARG A 52 1.44 -1.13 16.86
C ARG A 52 1.01 0.20 17.46
N LYS A 53 1.50 0.53 18.67
CA LYS A 53 1.18 1.77 19.41
C LYS A 53 1.81 3.05 18.83
N LYS A 54 2.85 2.94 17.99
CA LYS A 54 3.57 4.09 17.40
C LYS A 54 2.89 4.56 16.11
N LYS A 55 2.65 5.87 16.00
CA LYS A 55 2.19 6.53 14.77
C LYS A 55 3.13 6.30 13.60
N PHE A 56 2.56 6.15 12.42
CA PHE A 56 3.30 5.99 11.16
C PHE A 56 3.96 7.31 10.75
N THR A 57 5.25 7.24 10.40
CA THR A 57 6.13 8.39 10.17
C THR A 57 6.33 8.71 8.69
N LEU A 58 6.85 9.91 8.39
CA LEU A 58 7.25 10.30 7.03
C LEU A 58 8.36 9.38 6.48
N THR A 59 9.31 8.96 7.32
CA THR A 59 10.38 8.04 6.92
C THR A 59 9.81 6.70 6.47
N GLU A 60 8.83 6.17 7.21
CA GLU A 60 8.13 4.93 6.84
C GLU A 60 7.30 5.12 5.55
N ALA A 61 6.66 6.27 5.36
CA ALA A 61 5.90 6.59 4.15
C ALA A 61 6.80 6.58 2.90
N LYS A 62 7.96 7.25 2.97
CA LYS A 62 8.94 7.27 1.88
C LYS A 62 9.50 5.89 1.59
N ALA A 63 9.81 5.11 2.64
CA ALA A 63 10.32 3.76 2.50
C ALA A 63 9.28 2.84 1.83
N PHE A 64 8.03 2.88 2.26
CA PHE A 64 6.94 2.12 1.64
C PHE A 64 6.73 2.52 0.18
N PHE A 65 6.66 3.82 -0.12
CA PHE A 65 6.45 4.31 -1.48
C PHE A 65 7.56 3.84 -2.44
N ALA A 66 8.82 3.86 -1.99
CA ALA A 66 9.93 3.32 -2.77
C ALA A 66 9.77 1.83 -3.04
N LYS A 67 9.46 1.02 -2.01
CA LYS A 67 9.20 -0.43 -2.17
C LYS A 67 8.05 -0.70 -3.14
N ALA A 68 6.91 -0.04 -2.95
CA ALA A 68 5.74 -0.24 -3.79
C ALA A 68 5.99 0.16 -5.25
N SER A 69 6.81 1.20 -5.47
CA SER A 69 7.25 1.60 -6.82
C SER A 69 8.12 0.53 -7.49
N GLU A 70 8.94 -0.20 -6.73
CA GLU A 70 9.70 -1.34 -7.26
C GLU A 70 8.79 -2.52 -7.60
N VAL A 71 7.83 -2.87 -6.73
CA VAL A 71 6.83 -3.92 -7.00
C VAL A 71 6.04 -3.59 -8.27
N LYS A 72 5.56 -2.34 -8.41
CA LYS A 72 4.84 -1.89 -9.61
C LYS A 72 5.62 -2.14 -10.90
N LYS A 73 6.93 -1.89 -10.89
CA LYS A 73 7.82 -2.10 -12.04
C LYS A 73 8.05 -3.58 -12.33
N LEU A 74 8.33 -4.38 -11.29
CA LEU A 74 8.63 -5.81 -11.44
C LEU A 74 7.41 -6.59 -11.97
N GLU A 75 6.22 -6.25 -11.48
CA GLU A 75 4.97 -6.92 -11.84
C GLU A 75 4.28 -6.27 -13.06
N ASN A 76 4.93 -5.30 -13.72
CA ASN A 76 4.42 -4.57 -14.89
C ASN A 76 2.99 -4.03 -14.73
N ILE A 77 2.70 -3.41 -13.58
CA ILE A 77 1.34 -2.99 -13.22
C ILE A 77 1.08 -1.58 -13.76
N SER A 78 0.01 -1.42 -14.54
CA SER A 78 -0.44 -0.13 -15.07
C SER A 78 -1.22 0.68 -14.02
N LYS A 79 -2.23 0.07 -13.38
CA LYS A 79 -3.17 0.71 -12.46
C LYS A 79 -2.99 0.17 -11.04
N THR A 80 -2.69 1.04 -10.07
CA THR A 80 -2.37 0.63 -8.71
C THR A 80 -2.91 1.61 -7.68
N LEU A 81 -3.48 1.08 -6.60
CA LEU A 81 -3.76 1.83 -5.37
C LEU A 81 -2.68 1.48 -4.34
N LEU A 82 -1.93 2.49 -3.90
CA LEU A 82 -1.04 2.36 -2.75
C LEU A 82 -1.82 2.65 -1.48
N PHE A 83 -1.79 1.72 -0.53
CA PHE A 83 -2.58 1.82 0.70
C PHE A 83 -1.73 1.62 1.95
N VAL A 84 -1.93 2.46 2.96
CA VAL A 84 -1.30 2.27 4.28
C VAL A 84 -2.33 2.19 5.38
N PHE A 85 -2.29 1.12 6.17
CA PHE A 85 -3.02 1.01 7.42
C PHE A 85 -2.11 1.24 8.63
N SER A 86 -2.56 2.04 9.59
CA SER A 86 -1.87 2.19 10.89
C SER A 86 -2.87 2.29 12.03
N ALA A 87 -2.88 1.31 12.94
CA ALA A 87 -3.81 1.23 14.05
C ALA A 87 -3.71 2.42 15.04
N SER A 88 -2.54 3.06 15.10
CA SER A 88 -2.29 4.25 15.93
C SER A 88 -2.35 5.56 15.14
N GLY A 89 -2.71 5.51 13.86
CA GLY A 89 -2.76 6.67 12.97
C GLY A 89 -1.38 7.14 12.49
N PHE A 90 -1.33 8.39 12.06
CA PHE A 90 -0.24 8.95 11.25
C PHE A 90 0.19 10.32 11.79
N TYR A 91 1.45 10.69 11.56
CA TYR A 91 1.86 12.09 11.69
C TYR A 91 1.36 12.90 10.48
N LYS A 92 1.09 14.20 10.68
CA LYS A 92 0.63 15.10 9.61
C LYS A 92 1.57 15.08 8.40
N THR A 93 2.88 15.05 8.64
CA THR A 93 3.89 14.99 7.58
C THR A 93 3.80 13.72 6.72
N ALA A 94 3.38 12.59 7.30
CA ALA A 94 3.10 11.37 6.52
C ALA A 94 1.83 11.52 5.69
N ILE A 95 0.77 12.13 6.25
CA ILE A 95 -0.48 12.40 5.52
C ILE A 95 -0.23 13.35 4.36
N ASP A 96 0.49 14.46 4.57
CA ASP A 96 0.83 15.42 3.52
C ASP A 96 1.60 14.72 2.38
N PHE A 97 2.50 13.79 2.73
CA PHE A 97 3.20 12.96 1.74
C PHE A 97 2.26 12.02 0.99
N PHE A 98 1.29 11.39 1.67
CA PHE A 98 0.31 10.53 1.01
C PHE A 98 -0.54 11.28 -0.01
N VAL A 99 -1.02 12.47 0.34
CA VAL A 99 -1.79 13.33 -0.56
C VAL A 99 -0.96 13.70 -1.79
N ALA A 100 0.28 14.16 -1.59
CA ALA A 100 1.17 14.55 -2.68
C ALA A 100 1.54 13.39 -3.63
N ASN A 101 1.44 12.14 -3.17
CA ASN A 101 1.81 10.95 -3.93
C ASN A 101 0.61 10.04 -4.26
N SER A 102 -0.63 10.55 -4.15
CA SER A 102 -1.86 9.80 -4.45
C SER A 102 -1.95 8.45 -3.72
N MET A 103 -1.51 8.41 -2.47
CA MET A 103 -1.59 7.23 -1.61
C MET A 103 -2.84 7.30 -0.74
N ALA A 104 -3.52 6.17 -0.59
CA ALA A 104 -4.64 6.02 0.33
C ALA A 104 -4.18 5.55 1.70
N TRP A 105 -4.95 5.85 2.74
CA TRP A 105 -4.65 5.40 4.10
C TRP A 105 -5.89 5.14 4.96
N SER A 106 -5.72 4.38 6.03
CA SER A 106 -6.72 4.27 7.09
C SER A 106 -6.10 4.02 8.46
N ALA A 107 -6.80 4.50 9.50
CA ALA A 107 -6.53 4.15 10.90
C ALA A 107 -7.74 3.44 11.54
N ASP A 108 -8.69 3.00 10.71
CA ASP A 108 -9.93 2.39 11.17
C ASP A 108 -9.71 0.91 11.47
N LYS A 109 -9.75 0.57 12.75
CA LYS A 109 -9.42 -0.78 13.25
C LYS A 109 -10.34 -1.88 12.74
N ARG A 110 -11.50 -1.54 12.16
CA ARG A 110 -12.37 -2.50 11.46
C ARG A 110 -11.69 -3.20 10.27
N PHE A 111 -10.55 -2.70 9.80
CA PHE A 111 -9.69 -3.40 8.83
C PHE A 111 -8.92 -4.60 9.44
N LEU A 112 -8.97 -4.80 10.75
CA LEU A 112 -8.34 -5.92 11.46
C LEU A 112 -9.37 -6.97 11.95
N GLU A 113 -10.65 -6.70 11.76
CA GLU A 113 -11.78 -7.59 12.10
C GLU A 113 -12.12 -8.47 10.90
#